data_AF-Q64RD4-F1
#
_entry.id   AF-Q64RD4-F1
#
_cell.length_a   1.000
_cell.length_b   1.000
_cell.length_c   1.000
_cell.angle_alpha   90.00
_cell.angle_beta   90.00
_cell.angle_gamma   90.00
#
_symmetry.space_group_name_H-M   'P 1'
#
loop_
_entity.id
_entity.type
_entity.pdbx_description
1 polymer ?
#
loop_
_entity_poly.entity_id
_entity_poly.type
_entity_poly.pdbx_seq_one_letter_code
_entity_poly.pdbx_strand_id
1 'polypeptide(L)'
;MTTNAPVGSLSFASGYSTVAPFQFSENTIVLPVLYRVKNVTTTEDIKNELAKHTFTLVCYTDDIKSGDTILKLYLRYKVEDEPAAIAERATRTSSFKAYEISQILREYTLKSGQAKPAKITIVAKQNEYNNKLEDTSTTEKVYEIEYKTAE
;
A
#
# COMPACT_ATOMS: atom_id res chain seq x y z
N MET A 1 0.61 13.80 3.02
CA MET A 1 -0.63 13.01 3.20
C MET A 1 -0.42 12.05 4.37
N THR A 2 -1.37 11.95 5.30
CA THR A 2 -1.23 11.18 6.55
C THR A 2 -2.20 10.01 6.55
N THR A 3 -1.73 8.83 6.97
CA THR A 3 -2.57 7.64 7.16
C THR A 3 -3.59 7.88 8.27
N ASN A 4 -4.87 7.54 8.07
CA ASN A 4 -5.91 7.62 9.11
C ASN A 4 -6.67 6.30 9.35
N ALA A 5 -6.33 5.24 8.61
CA ALA A 5 -6.89 3.90 8.79
C ALA A 5 -5.82 2.83 8.58
N PRO A 6 -5.86 1.70 9.29
CA PRO A 6 -4.98 0.57 9.04
C PRO A 6 -5.55 -0.31 7.92
N VAL A 7 -4.68 -0.91 7.09
CA VAL A 7 -5.11 -2.02 6.23
C VAL A 7 -5.29 -3.29 7.07
N GLY A 8 -6.04 -4.27 6.59
CA GLY A 8 -6.04 -5.60 7.20
C GLY A 8 -4.73 -6.33 6.89
N SER A 9 -4.35 -6.34 5.61
CA SER A 9 -3.08 -6.88 5.11
C SER A 9 -2.84 -6.36 3.68
N LEU A 10 -1.60 -6.48 3.21
CA LEU A 10 -1.29 -6.41 1.78
C LEU A 10 -1.20 -7.80 1.13
N SER A 11 -2.08 -8.72 1.55
CA SER A 11 -2.14 -10.07 0.98
C SER A 11 -3.51 -10.70 1.11
N PHE A 12 -3.97 -11.38 0.06
CA PHE A 12 -5.19 -12.19 0.07
C PHE A 12 -5.09 -13.35 -0.94
N ALA A 13 -6.01 -14.31 -0.84
CA ALA A 13 -6.07 -15.44 -1.76
C ALA A 13 -6.51 -14.99 -3.17
N SER A 14 -5.76 -15.40 -4.20
CA SER A 14 -6.10 -15.17 -5.61
C SER A 14 -5.74 -16.43 -6.40
N GLY A 15 -6.74 -17.12 -6.95
CA GLY A 15 -6.56 -18.46 -7.51
C GLY A 15 -6.28 -19.49 -6.42
N TYR A 16 -5.24 -20.32 -6.61
CA TYR A 16 -4.85 -21.39 -5.68
C TYR A 16 -3.79 -20.98 -4.64
N SER A 17 -3.41 -19.70 -4.59
CA SER A 17 -2.35 -19.22 -3.69
C SER A 17 -2.70 -17.86 -3.08
N THR A 18 -1.92 -17.44 -2.09
CA THR A 18 -1.92 -16.07 -1.58
C THR A 18 -1.02 -15.19 -2.43
N VAL A 19 -1.51 -14.00 -2.78
CA VAL A 19 -0.71 -12.98 -3.46
C VAL A 19 -0.28 -11.91 -2.44
N ALA A 20 0.96 -11.46 -2.53
CA ALA A 20 1.53 -10.33 -1.77
C ALA A 20 1.91 -9.21 -2.75
N PRO A 21 2.44 -8.04 -2.33
CA PRO A 21 2.89 -7.02 -3.26
C PRO A 21 3.88 -7.62 -4.28
N PHE A 22 3.73 -7.25 -5.55
CA PHE A 22 4.51 -7.85 -6.62
C PHE A 22 4.82 -6.85 -7.74
N GLN A 23 5.86 -7.16 -8.51
CA GLN A 23 6.21 -6.42 -9.71
C GLN A 23 5.39 -6.94 -10.90
N PHE A 24 4.70 -6.04 -11.60
CA PHE A 24 3.96 -6.36 -12.83
C PHE A 24 4.80 -6.09 -14.07
N SER A 25 5.55 -4.99 -14.07
CA SER A 25 6.55 -4.64 -15.08
C SER A 25 7.67 -3.83 -14.42
N GLU A 26 8.72 -3.44 -15.14
CA GLU A 26 9.76 -2.53 -14.63
C GLU A 26 9.17 -1.23 -14.06
N ASN A 27 8.12 -0.71 -14.71
CA ASN A 27 7.53 0.57 -14.34
C ASN A 27 6.29 0.45 -13.44
N THR A 28 5.81 -0.75 -13.16
CA THR A 28 4.55 -0.95 -12.43
C THR A 28 4.67 -2.01 -11.35
N ILE A 29 4.31 -1.63 -10.13
CA ILE A 29 4.10 -2.55 -9.00
C ILE A 29 2.62 -2.61 -8.61
N VAL A 30 2.21 -3.72 -8.02
CA VAL A 30 0.81 -3.97 -7.64
C VAL A 30 0.73 -4.39 -6.18
N LEU A 31 -0.16 -3.73 -5.43
CA LEU A 31 -0.49 -4.07 -4.05
C LEU A 31 -1.86 -4.77 -4.00
N PRO A 32 -1.94 -6.03 -3.56
CA PRO A 32 -3.19 -6.65 -3.16
C PRO A 32 -3.59 -6.15 -1.76
N VAL A 33 -4.55 -5.24 -1.68
CA VAL A 33 -4.98 -4.66 -0.40
C VAL A 33 -6.23 -5.39 0.13
N LEU A 34 -6.15 -5.92 1.34
CA LEU A 34 -7.29 -6.37 2.14
C LEU A 34 -7.62 -5.30 3.17
N TYR A 35 -8.84 -4.76 3.15
CA TYR A 35 -9.23 -3.62 3.99
C TYR A 35 -10.70 -3.69 4.42
N ARG A 36 -11.12 -2.74 5.26
CA ARG A 36 -12.47 -2.67 5.81
C ARG A 36 -13.23 -1.47 5.25
N VAL A 37 -14.47 -1.70 4.86
CA VAL A 37 -15.43 -0.70 4.36
C VAL A 37 -16.68 -0.67 5.24
N LYS A 38 -17.50 0.35 5.04
CA LYS A 38 -18.85 0.44 5.62
C LYS A 38 -19.74 -0.62 4.99
N ASN A 39 -20.63 -1.21 5.79
CA ASN A 39 -21.65 -2.12 5.27
C ASN A 39 -22.78 -1.31 4.61
N VAL A 40 -22.78 -1.27 3.28
CA VAL A 40 -23.80 -0.62 2.45
C VAL A 40 -24.29 -1.61 1.40
N THR A 41 -25.55 -1.53 1.00
CA THR A 41 -26.20 -2.59 0.20
C THR A 41 -26.60 -2.15 -1.20
N THR A 42 -26.77 -0.86 -1.47
CA THR A 42 -27.11 -0.38 -2.81
C THR A 42 -25.86 -0.27 -3.68
N THR A 43 -25.99 -0.51 -4.99
CA THR A 43 -24.86 -0.41 -5.94
C THR A 43 -24.22 0.98 -5.94
N GLU A 44 -25.03 2.03 -5.79
CA GLU A 44 -24.55 3.42 -5.75
C GLU A 44 -23.77 3.68 -4.46
N ASP A 45 -24.30 3.27 -3.30
CA ASP A 45 -23.60 3.44 -2.03
C ASP A 45 -22.30 2.63 -1.97
N ILE A 46 -22.26 1.43 -2.55
CA ILE A 46 -21.03 0.63 -2.64
C ILE A 46 -19.97 1.38 -3.44
N LYS A 47 -20.33 1.97 -4.59
CA LYS A 47 -19.39 2.76 -5.40
C LYS A 47 -18.91 4.00 -4.64
N ASN A 48 -19.82 4.71 -3.98
CA ASN A 48 -19.51 5.91 -3.20
C ASN A 48 -18.62 5.58 -1.99
N GLU A 49 -18.89 4.47 -1.30
CA GLU A 49 -18.05 3.98 -0.21
C GLU A 49 -16.65 3.65 -0.72
N LEU A 50 -16.51 2.84 -1.78
CA LEU A 50 -15.20 2.48 -2.33
C LEU A 50 -14.37 3.69 -2.76
N ALA A 51 -15.01 4.76 -3.25
CA ALA A 51 -14.34 6.00 -3.66
C ALA A 51 -13.70 6.76 -2.49
N LYS A 52 -14.18 6.58 -1.24
CA LYS A 52 -13.58 7.19 -0.05
C LYS A 52 -12.19 6.63 0.28
N HIS A 53 -11.83 5.47 -0.25
CA HIS A 53 -10.59 4.76 0.10
C HIS A 53 -9.47 5.09 -0.89
N THR A 54 -8.48 5.83 -0.40
CA THR A 54 -7.30 6.22 -1.17
C THR A 54 -6.04 5.56 -0.63
N PHE A 55 -5.29 4.93 -1.52
CA PHE A 55 -4.07 4.19 -1.21
C PHE A 55 -2.93 4.81 -1.99
N THR A 56 -2.05 5.58 -1.33
CA THR A 56 -0.98 6.32 -1.98
C THR A 56 0.37 5.78 -1.53
N LEU A 57 1.23 5.44 -2.49
CA LEU A 57 2.64 5.17 -2.20
C LEU A 57 3.42 6.47 -2.16
N VAL A 58 4.21 6.65 -1.10
CA VAL A 58 5.05 7.83 -0.91
C VAL A 58 6.50 7.38 -0.76
N CYS A 59 7.37 7.97 -1.57
CA CYS A 59 8.82 7.92 -1.41
C CYS A 59 9.29 9.21 -0.74
N TYR A 60 9.93 9.11 0.43
CA TYR A 60 10.58 10.25 1.06
C TYR A 60 12.01 10.33 0.53
N THR A 61 12.24 11.17 -0.47
CA THR A 61 13.52 11.21 -1.18
C THR A 61 14.68 11.69 -0.31
N ASP A 62 14.41 12.31 0.83
CA ASP A 62 15.44 12.69 1.80
C ASP A 62 16.02 11.49 2.55
N ASP A 63 15.31 10.36 2.57
CA ASP A 63 15.79 9.11 3.18
C ASP A 63 16.76 8.35 2.28
N ILE A 64 16.79 8.65 0.97
CA ILE A 64 17.63 7.97 -0.01
C ILE A 64 19.06 8.50 0.09
N LYS A 65 20.03 7.61 0.30
CA LYS A 65 21.46 7.89 0.40
C LYS A 65 22.24 7.29 -0.77
N SER A 66 23.40 7.88 -1.05
CA SER A 66 24.33 7.36 -2.06
C SER A 66 24.72 5.92 -1.72
N GLY A 67 24.61 5.02 -2.71
CA GLY A 67 24.89 3.59 -2.56
C GLY A 67 23.72 2.74 -2.06
N ASP A 68 22.57 3.33 -1.73
CA ASP A 68 21.39 2.57 -1.31
C ASP A 68 20.98 1.55 -2.37
N THR A 69 20.70 0.31 -1.97
CA THR A 69 20.22 -0.77 -2.85
C THR A 69 18.74 -1.10 -2.65
N ILE A 70 18.08 -0.43 -1.69
CA ILE A 70 16.67 -0.67 -1.34
C ILE A 70 15.89 0.61 -1.56
N LEU A 71 14.84 0.54 -2.38
CA LEU A 71 13.85 1.61 -2.51
C LEU A 71 12.73 1.40 -1.48
N LYS A 72 12.62 2.29 -0.50
CA LYS A 72 11.59 2.23 0.55
C LYS A 72 10.40 3.13 0.22
N LEU A 73 9.21 2.54 0.16
CA LEU A 73 7.94 3.23 -0.08
C LEU A 73 7.00 3.04 1.10
N TYR A 74 6.31 4.10 1.50
CA TYR A 74 5.32 4.06 2.57
C TYR A 74 3.91 4.08 1.98
N LEU A 75 3.08 3.12 2.37
CA LEU A 75 1.66 3.16 2.07
C LEU A 75 0.95 4.15 2.99
N ARG A 76 0.43 5.22 2.41
CA ARG A 76 -0.48 6.16 3.06
C ARG A 76 -1.91 5.81 2.68
N TYR A 77 -2.64 5.24 3.63
CA TYR A 77 -4.04 4.85 3.47
C TYR A 77 -4.95 5.87 4.16
N LYS A 78 -5.78 6.54 3.35
CA LYS A 78 -6.73 7.55 3.83
C LYS A 78 -8.15 7.16 3.44
N VAL A 79 -9.05 7.22 4.43
CA VAL A 79 -10.50 7.12 4.26
C VAL A 79 -11.10 8.51 4.44
N GLU A 80 -11.90 8.97 3.47
CA GLU A 80 -12.62 10.24 3.53
C GLU A 80 -13.94 10.08 4.31
N ASP A 81 -13.81 10.14 5.63
CA ASP A 81 -14.92 10.09 6.58
C ASP A 81 -14.51 10.61 7.96
N GLU A 82 -15.49 10.75 8.85
CA GLU A 82 -15.23 11.11 10.25
C GLU A 82 -14.53 9.99 11.02
N PRO A 83 -13.62 10.28 11.97
CA PRO A 83 -12.83 9.27 12.68
C PRO A 83 -13.64 8.15 13.32
N ALA A 84 -14.79 8.47 13.92
CA ALA A 84 -15.68 7.47 14.53
C ALA A 84 -16.24 6.49 13.50
N ALA A 85 -16.72 7.00 12.35
CA ALA A 85 -17.22 6.18 11.26
C ALA A 85 -16.11 5.35 10.60
N ILE A 86 -14.87 5.84 10.57
CA ILE A 86 -13.70 5.04 10.12
C ILE A 86 -13.49 3.85 11.07
N ALA A 87 -13.47 4.09 12.39
CA ALA A 87 -13.20 3.06 13.39
C ALA A 87 -14.24 1.92 13.40
N GLU A 88 -15.49 2.18 13.01
CA GLU A 88 -16.59 1.21 12.99
C GLU A 88 -16.63 0.30 11.74
N ARG A 89 -15.87 0.62 10.67
CA ARG A 89 -15.85 -0.19 9.45
C ARG A 89 -15.34 -1.60 9.75
N ALA A 90 -16.16 -2.61 9.45
CA ALA A 90 -15.86 -4.02 9.72
C ALA A 90 -16.03 -4.93 8.50
N THR A 91 -16.69 -4.47 7.43
CA THR A 91 -16.92 -5.29 6.23
C THR A 91 -15.63 -5.48 5.47
N ARG A 92 -15.15 -6.72 5.38
CA ARG A 92 -13.91 -7.06 4.66
C ARG A 92 -14.11 -6.95 3.15
N THR A 93 -13.18 -6.27 2.49
CA THR A 93 -13.10 -6.16 1.03
C THR A 93 -11.66 -6.29 0.56
N SER A 94 -11.47 -6.63 -0.71
CA SER A 94 -10.15 -6.76 -1.33
C SER A 94 -10.09 -6.01 -2.66
N SER A 95 -8.91 -5.46 -2.98
CA SER A 95 -8.70 -4.79 -4.27
C SER A 95 -7.22 -4.80 -4.64
N PHE A 96 -6.92 -4.94 -5.93
CA PHE A 96 -5.59 -4.64 -6.45
C PHE A 96 -5.44 -3.14 -6.69
N LYS A 97 -4.28 -2.59 -6.33
CA LYS A 97 -3.88 -1.21 -6.62
C LYS A 97 -2.56 -1.24 -7.37
N ALA A 98 -2.58 -0.78 -8.62
CA ALA A 98 -1.39 -0.69 -9.47
C ALA A 98 -0.80 0.72 -9.40
N TYR A 99 0.52 0.82 -9.36
CA TYR A 99 1.26 2.07 -9.25
C TYR A 99 2.31 2.13 -10.35
N GLU A 100 2.24 3.18 -11.15
CA GLU A 100 3.32 3.61 -12.04
C GLU A 100 4.42 4.23 -11.16
N ILE A 101 5.66 3.73 -11.26
CA ILE A 101 6.76 4.10 -10.37
C ILE A 101 7.99 4.65 -11.11
N SER A 102 7.94 4.88 -12.43
CA SER A 102 9.08 5.40 -13.21
C SER A 102 9.63 6.69 -12.63
N GLN A 103 8.77 7.61 -12.20
CA GLN A 103 9.22 8.86 -11.58
C GLN A 103 9.95 8.63 -10.26
N ILE A 104 9.48 7.68 -9.45
CA ILE A 104 10.11 7.32 -8.17
C ILE A 104 11.46 6.65 -8.42
N LEU A 105 11.54 5.73 -9.38
CA LEU A 105 12.77 5.07 -9.79
C LEU A 105 13.79 6.09 -10.30
N ARG A 106 13.37 7.09 -11.09
CA ARG A 106 14.25 8.16 -11.56
C ARG A 106 14.87 8.95 -10.40
N GLU A 107 14.06 9.39 -9.44
CA GLU A 107 14.55 10.12 -8.26
C GLU A 107 15.48 9.25 -7.40
N TYR A 108 15.16 7.95 -7.27
CA TYR A 108 16.01 6.99 -6.59
C TYR A 108 17.38 6.87 -7.27
N THR A 109 17.44 6.71 -8.59
CA THR A 109 18.71 6.64 -9.33
C THR A 109 19.53 7.91 -9.18
N LEU A 110 18.89 9.09 -9.26
CA LEU A 110 19.57 10.38 -9.10
C LEU A 110 20.19 10.55 -7.71
N LYS A 111 19.53 10.07 -6.65
CA LYS A 111 20.00 10.23 -5.27
C LYS A 111 20.92 9.12 -4.78
N SER A 112 20.66 7.87 -5.18
CA SER A 112 21.46 6.71 -4.78
C SER A 112 22.70 6.51 -5.66
N GLY A 113 22.69 6.99 -6.90
CA GLY A 113 23.69 6.65 -7.91
C GLY A 113 23.58 5.23 -8.45
N GLN A 114 22.57 4.45 -8.03
CA GLN A 114 22.31 3.10 -8.54
C GLN A 114 21.41 3.14 -9.78
N ALA A 115 21.72 2.33 -10.78
CA ALA A 115 20.87 2.22 -11.98
C ALA A 115 19.47 1.67 -11.65
N LYS A 116 19.37 0.75 -10.69
CA LYS A 116 18.13 0.15 -10.20
C LYS A 116 18.26 -0.30 -8.73
N PRO A 117 17.17 -0.33 -7.95
CA PRO A 117 17.19 -0.98 -6.65
C PRO A 117 17.30 -2.49 -6.82
N ALA A 118 17.89 -3.19 -5.85
CA ALA A 118 17.82 -4.64 -5.77
C ALA A 118 16.41 -5.09 -5.38
N LYS A 119 15.79 -4.35 -4.44
CA LYS A 119 14.41 -4.59 -4.01
C LYS A 119 13.67 -3.32 -3.64
N ILE A 120 12.35 -3.38 -3.73
CA ILE A 120 11.42 -2.36 -3.24
C ILE A 120 10.79 -2.88 -1.94
N THR A 121 10.74 -2.03 -0.92
CA THR A 121 10.06 -2.34 0.34
C THR A 121 8.83 -1.47 0.50
N ILE A 122 7.69 -2.09 0.83
CA ILE A 122 6.42 -1.41 1.11
C ILE A 122 6.17 -1.46 2.61
N VAL A 123 6.22 -0.30 3.24
CA VAL A 123 5.93 -0.12 4.67
C VAL A 123 4.46 0.24 4.85
N ALA A 124 3.70 -0.60 5.55
CA ALA A 124 2.27 -0.41 5.78
C ALA A 124 1.91 -0.50 7.27
N LYS A 125 1.02 0.39 7.72
CA LYS A 125 0.35 0.23 9.02
C LYS A 125 -0.85 -0.70 8.85
N GLN A 126 -0.83 -1.84 9.54
CA GLN A 126 -1.86 -2.88 9.43
C GLN A 126 -2.43 -3.29 10.78
N ASN A 127 -3.70 -3.69 10.79
CA ASN A 127 -4.39 -4.23 11.95
C ASN A 127 -5.35 -5.34 11.50
N GLU A 128 -5.05 -6.56 11.93
CA GLU A 128 -5.79 -7.76 11.51
C GLU A 128 -7.13 -7.91 12.22
N TYR A 129 -7.37 -7.18 13.32
CA TYR A 129 -8.54 -7.35 14.19
C TYR A 129 -9.61 -6.27 13.97
N ASN A 130 -9.23 -5.00 13.90
CA ASN A 130 -10.16 -3.87 13.81
C ASN A 130 -9.64 -2.74 12.90
N ASN A 131 -10.44 -1.67 12.71
CA ASN A 131 -10.09 -0.55 11.82
C ASN A 131 -9.57 0.70 12.55
N LYS A 132 -9.09 0.56 13.79
CA LYS A 132 -8.58 1.67 14.61
C LYS A 132 -7.07 1.80 14.44
N LEU A 133 -6.62 2.92 13.87
CA LEU A 133 -5.19 3.13 13.60
C LEU A 133 -4.35 3.17 14.88
N GLU A 134 -4.84 3.82 15.93
CA GLU A 134 -4.13 4.00 17.21
C GLU A 134 -4.33 2.84 18.20
N ASP A 135 -4.92 1.73 17.75
CA ASP A 135 -5.06 0.51 18.55
C ASP A 135 -3.70 -0.18 18.74
N THR A 136 -3.48 -0.81 19.89
CA THR A 136 -2.24 -1.52 20.23
C THR A 136 -1.93 -2.67 19.28
N SER A 137 -2.93 -3.18 18.57
CA SER A 137 -2.78 -4.24 17.57
C SER A 137 -2.35 -3.71 16.20
N THR A 138 -2.33 -2.40 16.00
CA THR A 138 -1.80 -1.81 14.76
C THR A 138 -0.29 -1.90 14.77
N THR A 139 0.24 -2.59 13.76
CA THR A 139 1.68 -2.81 13.59
C THR A 139 2.14 -2.23 12.27
N GLU A 140 3.42 -1.87 12.21
CA GLU A 140 4.09 -1.62 10.95
C GLU A 140 4.61 -2.94 10.38
N LYS A 141 4.24 -3.23 9.13
CA LYS A 141 4.72 -4.40 8.40
C LYS A 141 5.42 -3.97 7.13
N VAL A 142 6.55 -4.60 6.86
CA VAL A 142 7.35 -4.41 5.65
C VAL A 142 7.12 -5.58 4.73
N TYR A 143 6.75 -5.28 3.49
CA TYR A 143 6.63 -6.25 2.40
C TYR A 143 7.75 -6.00 1.39
N GLU A 144 8.32 -7.06 0.85
CA GLU A 144 9.45 -6.97 -0.08
C GLU A 144 9.03 -7.40 -1.48
N ILE A 145 9.55 -6.67 -2.47
CA ILE A 145 9.43 -6.98 -3.90
C ILE A 145 10.85 -6.99 -4.44
N GLU A 146 11.38 -8.17 -4.79
CA GLU A 146 12.61 -8.27 -5.57
C GLU A 146 12.41 -7.58 -6.91
N TYR A 147 13.27 -6.61 -7.23
CA TYR A 147 13.11 -5.78 -8.41
C TYR A 147 13.94 -6.33 -9.57
N LYS A 148 13.25 -6.71 -10.65
CA LYS A 148 13.85 -7.35 -11.83
C LYS A 148 13.70 -6.47 -13.06
N THR A 149 14.70 -6.51 -13.93
CA THR A 149 14.68 -5.88 -15.25
C THR A 149 15.13 -6.89 -16.30
N ALA A 150 14.89 -6.61 -17.57
CA ALA A 150 15.38 -7.43 -18.67
C ALA A 150 16.92 -7.32 -18.88
N GLU A 151 17.51 -6.20 -18.47
CA GLU A 151 18.95 -5.90 -18.53
C GLU A 151 19.81 -6.71 -17.55
#